data_AF-A0A2E1W5W8-F1
#
_entry.id   AF-A0A2E1W5W8-F1
#
_cell.length_a   1.000
_cell.length_b   1.000
_cell.length_c   1.000
_cell.angle_alpha   90.00
_cell.angle_beta   90.00
_cell.angle_gamma   90.00
#
_symmetry.space_group_name_H-M   'P 1'
#
loop_
_entity.id
_entity.type
_entity.pdbx_description
1 polymer ?
#
loop_
_entity_poly.entity_id
_entity_poly.type
_entity_poly.pdbx_seq_one_letter_code
_entity_poly.pdbx_strand_id
1 'polypeptide(L)'
;MKNYLLIFLFFFLSIGVKILLKKEINIVSFKNEVKEHSGSRDYWKKRIGTFDSDDKFIKSIKKVRKQISRIPKRRSLSLDWNELGPDNIGGRTRAILVDKESPNLIFAGGVAGGLWFSTDAGLTWNQTEPGDLAEVLTVNCIAQDELGYIYYGTGEGVFYGDISESAPGTRGYGSRGMGVFRSIEPHGTSFMHLESSWLGKETETVSVNT
;
A
#
# COMPACT_ATOMS: atom_id res chain seq x y z
N MET A 1 -69.89 -0.31 -10.76
CA MET A 1 -68.81 -1.17 -10.19
C MET A 1 -67.39 -0.86 -10.69
N LYS A 2 -67.15 0.03 -11.68
CA LYS A 2 -65.79 0.28 -12.21
C LYS A 2 -64.96 1.34 -11.45
N ASN A 3 -65.57 2.22 -10.66
CA ASN A 3 -64.85 3.32 -9.99
C ASN A 3 -64.23 2.95 -8.63
N TYR A 4 -64.75 1.92 -7.96
CA TYR A 4 -64.20 1.49 -6.66
C TYR A 4 -62.89 0.70 -6.79
N LEU A 5 -62.68 0.02 -7.92
CA LEU A 5 -61.46 -0.75 -8.18
C LEU A 5 -60.23 0.16 -8.36
N LEU A 6 -60.41 1.33 -8.98
CA LEU A 6 -59.34 2.31 -9.20
C LEU A 6 -58.91 3.01 -7.89
N ILE A 7 -59.88 3.29 -7.01
CA ILE A 7 -59.64 3.87 -5.68
C ILE A 7 -58.95 2.84 -4.78
N PHE A 8 -59.35 1.57 -4.85
CA PHE A 8 -58.69 0.48 -4.12
C PHE A 8 -57.23 0.27 -4.58
N LEU A 9 -56.96 0.36 -5.89
CA LEU A 9 -55.60 0.27 -6.43
C LEU A 9 -54.70 1.43 -5.95
N PHE A 10 -55.24 2.65 -5.89
CA PHE A 10 -54.49 3.82 -5.40
C PHE A 10 -54.17 3.73 -3.90
N PHE A 11 -55.08 3.16 -3.10
CA PHE A 11 -54.86 2.97 -1.67
C PHE A 11 -53.72 1.98 -1.40
N PHE A 12 -53.69 0.85 -2.12
CA PHE A 12 -52.61 -0.14 -2.05
C PHE A 12 -51.28 0.38 -2.62
N LEU A 13 -51.31 1.20 -3.68
CA LEU A 13 -50.09 1.83 -4.21
C LEU A 13 -49.50 2.82 -3.19
N SER A 14 -50.34 3.60 -2.48
CA SER A 14 -49.88 4.55 -1.47
C SER A 14 -49.32 3.87 -0.20
N ILE A 15 -49.91 2.73 0.18
CA ILE A 15 -49.43 1.90 1.29
C ILE A 15 -48.13 1.18 0.92
N GLY A 16 -48.03 0.64 -0.30
CA GLY A 16 -46.83 0.01 -0.83
C GLY A 16 -45.64 0.98 -0.90
N VAL A 17 -45.88 2.22 -1.34
CA VAL A 17 -44.85 3.27 -1.39
C VAL A 17 -44.42 3.71 0.02
N LYS A 18 -45.34 3.79 0.99
CA LYS A 18 -45.00 4.06 2.40
C LYS A 18 -44.20 2.92 3.05
N ILE A 19 -44.46 1.67 2.68
CA ILE A 19 -43.69 0.50 3.17
C ILE A 19 -42.30 0.45 2.51
N LEU A 20 -42.16 0.88 1.25
CA LEU A 20 -40.88 0.91 0.54
C LEU A 20 -39.96 2.06 0.99
N LEU A 21 -40.53 3.23 1.34
CA LEU A 21 -39.78 4.41 1.80
C LEU A 21 -39.44 4.38 3.29
N LYS A 22 -40.02 3.46 4.06
CA LYS A 22 -39.69 3.24 5.48
C LYS A 22 -38.64 2.15 5.68
N LYS A 23 -37.78 1.95 4.68
CA LYS A 23 -36.48 1.31 4.93
C LYS A 23 -35.64 2.37 5.65
N GLU A 24 -35.84 2.45 6.97
CA GLU A 24 -34.95 3.21 7.84
C GLU A 24 -33.53 2.89 7.41
N ILE A 25 -32.84 3.92 6.94
CA ILE A 25 -31.39 3.88 6.88
C ILE A 25 -30.99 3.75 8.34
N ASN A 26 -30.80 2.51 8.79
CA ASN A 26 -30.07 2.22 9.99
C ASN A 26 -28.66 2.73 9.70
N ILE A 27 -28.45 4.02 9.97
CA ILE A 27 -27.12 4.56 10.20
C ILE A 27 -26.72 3.86 11.48
N VAL A 28 -26.09 2.70 11.33
CA VAL A 28 -25.38 2.05 12.42
C VAL A 28 -24.33 3.07 12.83
N SER A 29 -24.63 3.81 13.88
CA SER A 29 -23.66 4.60 14.60
C SER A 29 -22.65 3.59 15.15
N PHE A 30 -21.60 3.30 14.37
CA PHE A 30 -20.43 2.59 14.87
C PHE A 30 -19.74 3.53 15.86
N LYS A 31 -20.15 3.44 17.14
CA LYS A 31 -19.26 3.79 18.24
C LYS A 31 -18.16 2.73 18.25
N ASN A 32 -17.18 2.87 17.38
CA ASN A 32 -15.93 2.17 17.57
C ASN A 32 -15.28 2.81 18.79
N GLU A 33 -15.40 2.16 19.94
CA GLU A 33 -14.47 2.40 21.03
C GLU A 33 -13.07 2.18 20.47
N VAL A 34 -12.28 3.26 20.37
CA VAL A 34 -10.87 3.17 20.03
C VAL A 34 -10.21 2.42 21.18
N LYS A 35 -10.10 1.09 21.04
CA LYS A 35 -9.26 0.30 21.94
C LYS A 35 -7.82 0.68 21.64
N GLU A 36 -7.21 1.44 22.55
CA GLU A 36 -5.78 1.69 22.51
C GLU A 36 -5.04 0.35 22.47
N HIS A 37 -4.11 0.25 21.53
CA HIS A 37 -3.22 -0.89 21.40
C HIS A 37 -1.91 -0.57 22.08
N SER A 38 -1.35 -1.51 22.85
CA SER A 38 -0.07 -1.35 23.56
C SER A 38 1.12 -1.03 22.63
N GLY A 39 0.96 -1.26 21.32
CA GLY A 39 1.91 -0.88 20.28
C GLY A 39 1.51 -1.37 18.89
N SER A 40 2.34 -1.05 17.89
CA SER A 40 2.12 -1.39 16.47
C SER A 40 1.94 -2.89 16.23
N ARG A 41 2.58 -3.73 17.04
CA ARG A 41 2.48 -5.20 17.01
C ARG A 41 1.09 -5.70 17.41
N ASP A 42 0.51 -5.18 18.49
CA ASP A 42 -0.83 -5.58 18.96
C ASP A 42 -1.93 -5.09 18.01
N TYR A 43 -1.77 -3.90 17.45
CA TYR A 43 -2.62 -3.41 16.36
C TYR A 43 -2.55 -4.31 15.11
N TRP A 44 -1.36 -4.84 14.79
CA TRP A 44 -1.16 -5.77 13.67
C TRP A 44 -1.79 -7.15 13.90
N LYS A 45 -1.70 -7.72 15.11
CA LYS A 45 -2.33 -9.01 15.46
C LYS A 45 -3.83 -9.04 15.18
N LYS A 46 -4.52 -7.94 15.46
CA LYS A 46 -5.96 -7.77 15.18
C LYS A 46 -6.25 -7.69 13.67
N ARG A 47 -5.31 -7.23 12.84
CA ARG A 47 -5.51 -6.87 11.42
C ARG A 47 -5.29 -8.00 10.40
N ILE A 48 -4.38 -8.94 10.64
CA ILE A 48 -4.08 -10.05 9.71
C ILE A 48 -5.05 -11.24 9.81
N GLY A 49 -5.93 -11.23 10.82
CA GLY A 49 -6.66 -12.41 11.23
C GLY A 49 -5.76 -13.37 12.01
N THR A 50 -6.33 -14.05 12.99
CA THR A 50 -5.63 -15.11 13.72
C THR A 50 -5.79 -16.42 12.96
N PHE A 51 -4.69 -17.11 12.70
CA PHE A 51 -4.77 -18.52 12.34
C PHE A 51 -5.05 -19.32 13.60
N ASP A 52 -5.87 -20.38 13.51
CA ASP A 52 -6.21 -21.16 14.71
C ASP A 52 -4.97 -21.75 15.41
N SER A 53 -3.88 -21.91 14.68
CA SER A 53 -2.55 -22.22 15.19
C SER A 53 -1.47 -21.89 14.15
N ASP A 54 -0.22 -21.82 14.60
CA ASP A 54 0.92 -21.52 13.74
C ASP A 54 1.21 -22.66 12.78
N ASP A 55 0.98 -23.90 13.21
CA ASP A 55 1.05 -25.06 12.35
C ASP A 55 0.15 -24.93 11.12
N LYS A 56 -1.09 -24.41 11.31
CA LYS A 56 -2.01 -24.16 10.20
C LYS A 56 -1.50 -23.07 9.28
N PHE A 57 -0.96 -21.99 9.83
CA PHE A 57 -0.34 -20.92 9.06
C PHE A 57 0.86 -21.43 8.25
N ILE A 58 1.84 -22.04 8.90
CA ILE A 58 3.04 -22.60 8.27
C ILE A 58 2.66 -23.60 7.17
N LYS A 59 1.64 -24.44 7.42
CA LYS A 59 1.13 -25.38 6.43
C LYS A 59 0.53 -24.69 5.21
N SER A 60 -0.20 -23.57 5.38
CA SER A 60 -0.70 -22.77 4.26
C SER A 60 0.42 -22.14 3.44
N ILE A 61 1.45 -21.57 4.08
CA ILE A 61 2.61 -21.00 3.38
C ILE A 61 3.37 -22.07 2.62
N LYS A 62 3.63 -23.23 3.24
CA LYS A 62 4.26 -24.39 2.57
C LYS A 62 3.45 -24.87 1.36
N LYS A 63 2.12 -24.88 1.46
CA LYS A 63 1.22 -25.24 0.35
C LYS A 63 1.35 -24.25 -0.81
N VAL A 64 1.32 -22.95 -0.55
CA VAL A 64 1.47 -21.90 -1.56
C VAL A 64 2.84 -21.98 -2.24
N ARG A 65 3.92 -22.13 -1.46
CA ARG A 65 5.28 -22.32 -2.02
C ARG A 65 5.37 -23.53 -2.95
N LYS A 66 4.75 -24.66 -2.57
CA LYS A 66 4.69 -25.88 -3.40
C LYS A 66 3.83 -25.68 -4.67
N GLN A 67 2.82 -24.82 -4.62
CA GLN A 67 2.05 -24.46 -5.83
C GLN A 67 2.90 -23.59 -6.76
N ILE A 68 3.57 -22.57 -6.22
CA ILE A 68 4.48 -21.69 -6.98
C ILE A 68 5.61 -22.50 -7.64
N SER A 69 6.21 -23.45 -6.92
CA SER A 69 7.30 -24.28 -7.46
C SER A 69 6.87 -25.19 -8.62
N ARG A 70 5.57 -25.46 -8.76
CA ARG A 70 4.99 -26.25 -9.84
C ARG A 70 4.55 -25.42 -11.03
N ILE A 71 4.52 -24.09 -10.90
CA ILE A 71 4.24 -23.20 -12.03
C ILE A 71 5.41 -23.35 -13.01
N PRO A 72 5.18 -23.84 -14.24
CA PRO A 72 6.25 -23.95 -15.22
C PRO A 72 6.81 -22.55 -15.46
N LYS A 73 8.13 -22.39 -15.30
CA LYS A 73 8.83 -21.16 -15.68
C LYS A 73 8.57 -20.95 -17.17
N ARG A 74 7.66 -20.03 -17.51
CA ARG A 74 7.48 -19.61 -18.90
C ARG A 74 8.82 -19.07 -19.36
N ARG A 75 9.30 -19.52 -20.52
CA ARG A 75 10.45 -18.86 -21.17
C ARG A 75 10.07 -17.40 -21.31
N SER A 76 10.86 -16.51 -20.70
CA SER A 76 10.85 -15.12 -21.10
C SER A 76 11.10 -15.10 -22.61
N LEU A 77 10.28 -14.35 -23.35
CA LEU A 77 10.46 -14.19 -24.79
C LEU A 77 11.71 -13.35 -25.13
N SER A 78 12.54 -13.01 -24.13
CA SER A 78 13.68 -12.11 -24.23
C SER A 78 13.30 -10.82 -24.97
N LEU A 79 12.12 -10.30 -24.65
CA LEU A 79 11.63 -9.05 -25.21
C LEU A 79 12.36 -7.90 -24.52
N ASP A 80 12.84 -6.98 -25.34
CA ASP A 80 13.35 -5.70 -24.90
C ASP A 80 12.19 -4.71 -24.82
N TRP A 81 11.87 -4.25 -23.62
CA TRP A 81 10.76 -3.35 -23.37
C TRP A 81 11.28 -1.92 -23.28
N ASN A 82 10.79 -1.07 -24.18
CA ASN A 82 11.12 0.35 -24.18
C ASN A 82 9.93 1.15 -23.63
N GLU A 83 10.20 2.00 -22.65
CA GLU A 83 9.23 2.97 -22.14
C GLU A 83 8.93 4.02 -23.22
N LEU A 84 7.65 4.32 -23.46
CA LEU A 84 7.21 5.32 -24.44
C LEU A 84 6.72 6.62 -23.79
N GLY A 85 6.89 6.76 -22.47
CA GLY A 85 6.42 7.89 -21.69
C GLY A 85 5.03 7.68 -21.06
N PRO A 86 4.38 8.77 -20.58
CA PRO A 86 4.64 10.17 -20.90
C PRO A 86 5.96 10.71 -20.33
N ASP A 87 6.73 11.42 -21.15
CA ASP A 87 7.98 12.09 -20.78
C ASP A 87 7.77 13.52 -20.23
N ASN A 88 6.53 14.02 -20.31
CA ASN A 88 6.18 15.40 -19.99
C ASN A 88 5.03 15.55 -18.98
N ILE A 89 4.45 14.44 -18.50
CA ILE A 89 3.39 14.45 -17.49
C ILE A 89 3.89 13.69 -16.27
N GLY A 90 4.18 14.44 -15.20
CA GLY A 90 4.62 13.87 -13.94
C GLY A 90 3.53 13.08 -13.21
N GLY A 91 3.94 12.04 -12.50
CA GLY A 91 3.11 11.33 -11.52
C GLY A 91 3.03 12.06 -10.18
N ARG A 92 2.34 11.45 -9.22
CA ARG A 92 2.25 11.97 -7.85
C ARG A 92 3.56 11.72 -7.09
N THR A 93 4.29 12.79 -6.80
CA THR A 93 5.48 12.80 -5.93
C THR A 93 5.09 13.13 -4.49
N ARG A 94 5.71 12.46 -3.52
CA ARG A 94 5.41 12.64 -2.09
C ARG A 94 6.61 13.02 -1.23
N ALA A 95 7.82 12.68 -1.68
CA ALA A 95 9.04 13.05 -1.01
C ALA A 95 10.01 13.68 -1.99
N ILE A 96 10.77 14.67 -1.53
CA ILE A 96 11.89 15.26 -2.24
C ILE A 96 13.01 15.52 -1.24
N LEU A 97 14.25 15.29 -1.64
CA LEU A 97 15.44 15.61 -0.86
C LEU A 97 16.50 16.20 -1.78
N VAL A 98 17.02 17.36 -1.44
CA VAL A 98 18.23 17.92 -2.05
C VAL A 98 19.39 17.58 -1.12
N ASP A 99 20.47 17.03 -1.68
CA ASP A 99 21.64 16.67 -0.91
C ASP A 99 22.30 17.92 -0.28
N LYS A 100 22.70 17.81 1.00
CA LYS A 100 23.23 18.93 1.79
C LYS A 100 24.58 19.44 1.30
N GLU A 101 25.41 18.59 0.67
CA GLU A 101 26.77 18.95 0.23
C GLU A 101 26.86 19.07 -1.30
N SER A 102 25.94 18.44 -2.03
CA SER A 102 25.87 18.47 -3.48
C SER A 102 24.47 18.87 -3.96
N PRO A 103 24.15 20.17 -4.08
CA PRO A 103 22.81 20.62 -4.50
C PRO A 103 22.33 20.13 -5.87
N ASN A 104 23.25 19.62 -6.69
CA ASN A 104 22.92 18.99 -7.98
C ASN A 104 22.33 17.58 -7.81
N LEU A 105 22.60 16.92 -6.68
CA LEU A 105 22.04 15.62 -6.32
C LEU A 105 20.69 15.82 -5.64
N ILE A 106 19.63 15.38 -6.31
CA ILE A 106 18.25 15.49 -5.83
C ILE A 106 17.61 14.11 -5.90
N PHE A 107 16.84 13.74 -4.88
CA PHE A 107 16.02 12.53 -4.85
C PHE A 107 14.54 12.87 -4.82
N ALA A 108 13.71 12.09 -5.52
CA ALA A 108 12.26 12.23 -5.53
C ALA A 108 11.58 10.87 -5.36
N GLY A 109 10.64 10.79 -4.42
CA GLY A 109 9.88 9.59 -4.10
C GLY A 109 8.48 9.65 -4.71
N GLY A 110 8.19 8.74 -5.63
CA GLY A 110 6.88 8.59 -6.25
C GLY A 110 5.95 7.71 -5.41
N VAL A 111 4.65 8.02 -5.42
CA VAL A 111 3.67 7.19 -4.69
C VAL A 111 3.47 5.81 -5.33
N ALA A 112 3.77 5.66 -6.62
CA ALA A 112 3.71 4.38 -7.33
C ALA A 112 4.86 4.17 -8.33
N GLY A 113 5.85 5.07 -8.36
CA GLY A 113 6.93 5.08 -9.36
C GLY A 113 8.32 4.81 -8.80
N GLY A 114 8.43 4.47 -7.51
CA GLY A 114 9.72 4.19 -6.87
C GLY A 114 10.49 5.45 -6.49
N LEU A 115 11.79 5.27 -6.26
CA LEU A 115 12.72 6.34 -5.96
C LEU A 115 13.48 6.74 -7.23
N TRP A 116 13.55 8.04 -7.46
CA TRP A 116 14.28 8.66 -8.56
C TRP A 116 15.36 9.58 -8.03
N PHE A 117 16.39 9.80 -8.82
CA PHE A 117 17.44 10.75 -8.53
C PHE A 117 17.84 11.55 -9.78
N SER A 118 18.33 12.76 -9.55
CA SER A 118 18.96 13.61 -10.55
C SER A 118 20.35 13.98 -10.03
N THR A 119 21.34 14.07 -10.92
CA THR A 119 22.70 14.53 -10.61
C THR A 119 23.02 15.88 -11.29
N ASP A 120 22.02 16.51 -11.89
CA ASP A 120 22.12 17.75 -12.66
C ASP A 120 21.03 18.76 -12.28
N ALA A 121 20.73 18.83 -10.97
CA ALA A 121 19.79 19.78 -10.38
C ALA A 121 18.34 19.66 -10.92
N GLY A 122 17.94 18.46 -11.33
CA GLY A 122 16.59 18.13 -11.78
C GLY A 122 16.36 18.28 -13.28
N LEU A 123 17.42 18.49 -14.08
CA LEU A 123 17.32 18.57 -15.54
C LEU A 123 17.05 17.18 -16.16
N THR A 124 17.70 16.14 -15.63
CA THR A 124 17.47 14.75 -15.99
C THR A 124 17.27 13.88 -14.74
N TRP A 125 16.48 12.82 -14.88
CA TRP A 125 16.11 11.93 -13.78
C TRP A 125 16.37 10.47 -14.16
N ASN A 126 16.89 9.72 -13.19
CA ASN A 126 17.19 8.31 -13.29
C ASN A 126 16.46 7.57 -12.17
N GLN A 127 15.93 6.39 -12.46
CA GLN A 127 15.35 5.54 -11.43
C GLN A 127 16.48 4.85 -10.64
N THR A 128 16.34 4.74 -9.32
CA THR A 128 17.32 3.97 -8.53
C THR A 128 17.10 2.48 -8.73
N GLU A 129 18.17 1.71 -8.84
CA GLU A 129 18.09 0.24 -8.92
C GLU A 129 17.35 -0.37 -7.72
N PRO A 130 16.48 -1.39 -7.93
CA PRO A 130 16.26 -2.13 -9.18
C PRO A 130 15.18 -1.52 -10.10
N GLY A 131 14.84 -0.24 -9.91
CA GLY A 131 13.84 0.46 -10.70
C GLY A 131 12.44 -0.12 -10.56
N ASP A 132 11.73 -0.24 -11.68
CA ASP A 132 10.39 -0.84 -11.77
C ASP A 132 10.33 -2.32 -11.35
N LEU A 133 11.47 -2.99 -11.21
CA LEU A 133 11.56 -4.35 -10.67
C LEU A 133 11.56 -4.40 -9.14
N ALA A 134 11.52 -3.25 -8.46
CA ALA A 134 11.41 -3.19 -7.02
C ALA A 134 10.09 -3.82 -6.55
N GLU A 135 10.17 -4.61 -5.49
CA GLU A 135 9.01 -5.32 -4.94
C GLU A 135 7.96 -4.34 -4.37
N VAL A 136 8.37 -3.14 -3.95
CA VAL A 136 7.48 -2.04 -3.56
C VAL A 136 7.96 -0.70 -4.13
N LEU A 137 7.12 -0.06 -4.94
CA LEU A 137 7.38 1.22 -5.60
C LEU A 137 6.81 2.44 -4.84
N THR A 138 6.13 2.22 -3.71
CA THR A 138 5.51 3.31 -2.96
C THR A 138 6.53 3.95 -2.02
N VAL A 139 7.09 5.11 -2.39
CA VAL A 139 8.07 5.85 -1.57
C VAL A 139 7.38 7.05 -0.91
N ASN A 140 7.41 7.13 0.42
CA ASN A 140 6.72 8.20 1.16
C ASN A 140 7.64 9.19 1.87
N CYS A 141 8.86 8.78 2.20
CA CYS A 141 9.79 9.63 2.94
C CYS A 141 11.22 9.39 2.46
N ILE A 142 12.01 10.46 2.49
CA ILE A 142 13.44 10.47 2.20
C ILE A 142 14.09 11.33 3.29
N ALA A 143 15.22 10.88 3.83
CA ALA A 143 15.98 11.60 4.85
C ALA A 143 17.49 11.46 4.57
N GLN A 144 18.28 12.41 5.07
CA GLN A 144 19.74 12.37 5.00
C GLN A 144 20.32 12.60 6.39
N ASP A 145 21.26 11.74 6.80
CA ASP A 145 21.96 11.89 8.09
C ASP A 145 23.10 12.92 8.01
N GLU A 146 23.89 13.03 9.07
CA GLU A 146 25.02 13.96 9.17
C GLU A 146 26.26 13.49 8.38
N LEU A 147 26.36 12.18 8.12
CA LEU A 147 27.46 11.58 7.37
C LEU A 147 27.17 11.51 5.87
N GLY A 148 26.03 12.04 5.43
CA GLY A 148 25.63 12.08 4.03
C GLY A 148 24.86 10.85 3.54
N TYR A 149 24.57 9.84 4.39
CA TYR A 149 23.77 8.70 3.94
C TYR A 149 22.32 9.09 3.71
N ILE A 150 21.75 8.56 2.63
CA ILE A 150 20.37 8.78 2.23
C ILE A 150 19.52 7.59 2.66
N TYR A 151 18.38 7.85 3.26
CA TYR A 151 17.42 6.85 3.70
C TYR A 151 16.10 7.08 2.99
N TYR A 152 15.41 6.02 2.59
CA TYR A 152 14.03 6.13 2.12
C TYR A 152 13.14 5.03 2.69
N GLY A 153 11.88 5.39 2.94
CA GLY A 153 10.87 4.50 3.50
C GLY A 153 9.80 4.16 2.47
N THR A 154 9.41 2.89 2.45
CA THR A 154 8.39 2.37 1.53
C THR A 154 7.08 1.99 2.24
N GLY A 155 5.99 1.97 1.48
CA GLY A 155 4.63 1.61 1.88
C GLY A 155 3.65 2.72 1.56
N GLU A 156 2.35 2.53 1.79
CA GLU A 156 1.34 3.59 1.69
C GLU A 156 0.07 3.15 2.43
N GLY A 157 -0.54 4.07 3.19
CA GLY A 157 -1.93 4.00 3.65
C GLY A 157 -2.51 2.61 3.91
N VAL A 158 -1.89 1.76 4.74
CA VAL A 158 -2.38 0.39 5.01
C VAL A 158 -3.67 0.44 5.83
N PHE A 159 -4.80 0.70 5.16
CA PHE A 159 -6.14 0.75 5.73
C PHE A 159 -6.82 -0.60 5.50
N TYR A 160 -7.14 -1.34 6.56
CA TYR A 160 -7.95 -2.54 6.47
C TYR A 160 -9.13 -2.45 7.45
N GLY A 161 -10.34 -2.36 6.88
CA GLY A 161 -11.65 -2.57 7.52
C GLY A 161 -12.32 -1.30 8.08
N ASP A 162 -13.53 -0.98 7.60
CA ASP A 162 -14.59 -0.05 8.08
C ASP A 162 -14.28 1.28 8.80
N ILE A 163 -13.02 1.62 9.09
CA ILE A 163 -12.60 2.93 9.53
C ILE A 163 -12.53 3.84 8.30
N SER A 164 -13.42 4.81 8.25
CA SER A 164 -13.41 5.93 7.31
C SER A 164 -12.23 6.89 7.56
N GLU A 165 -11.03 6.38 7.84
CA GLU A 165 -9.81 7.17 7.77
C GLU A 165 -9.41 7.30 6.30
N SER A 166 -10.18 8.13 5.60
CA SER A 166 -9.81 8.58 4.26
C SER A 166 -8.73 9.64 4.42
N ALA A 167 -7.47 9.26 4.27
CA ALA A 167 -6.47 10.25 3.87
C ALA A 167 -6.95 10.91 2.55
N PRO A 168 -6.85 12.23 2.37
CA PRO A 168 -7.28 12.88 1.14
C PRO A 168 -6.63 12.21 -0.08
N GLY A 169 -7.45 11.62 -0.96
CA GLY A 169 -6.99 10.96 -2.18
C GLY A 169 -6.77 9.44 -2.12
N THR A 170 -7.16 8.76 -1.04
CA THR A 170 -6.99 7.30 -0.92
C THR A 170 -8.31 6.60 -0.60
N ARG A 171 -8.94 5.98 -1.61
CA ARG A 171 -10.21 5.23 -1.48
C ARG A 171 -10.03 3.84 -0.84
N GLY A 172 -9.37 3.78 0.33
CA GLY A 172 -9.34 2.56 1.18
C GLY A 172 -8.41 1.44 0.74
N TYR A 173 -7.33 1.74 0.01
CA TYR A 173 -6.30 0.76 -0.37
C TYR A 173 -4.92 1.27 0.03
N GLY A 174 -4.11 0.39 0.63
CA GLY A 174 -2.73 0.67 1.00
C GLY A 174 -1.77 -0.40 0.55
N SER A 175 -0.55 0.02 0.24
CA SER A 175 0.55 -0.88 -0.08
C SER A 175 1.37 -1.15 1.17
N ARG A 176 1.56 -2.43 1.51
CA ARG A 176 2.54 -2.78 2.54
C ARG A 176 3.93 -2.40 2.04
N GLY A 177 4.67 -1.67 2.87
CA GLY A 177 6.06 -1.34 2.59
C GLY A 177 7.00 -2.52 2.79
N MET A 178 8.26 -2.32 2.38
CA MET A 178 9.42 -3.14 2.71
C MET A 178 10.37 -2.40 3.65
N GLY A 179 9.84 -1.60 4.58
CA GLY A 179 10.66 -0.92 5.56
C GLY A 179 11.54 0.19 4.96
N VAL A 180 12.77 0.26 5.45
CA VAL A 180 13.70 1.35 5.20
C VAL A 180 14.91 0.84 4.43
N PHE A 181 15.32 1.62 3.44
CA PHE A 181 16.53 1.42 2.67
C PHE A 181 17.50 2.56 2.98
N ARG A 182 18.79 2.28 2.92
CA ARG A 182 19.87 3.26 3.07
C ARG A 182 20.81 3.19 1.86
N SER A 183 21.35 4.31 1.44
CA SER A 183 22.43 4.32 0.46
C SER A 183 23.61 3.46 0.95
N ILE A 184 24.30 2.83 0.00
CA ILE A 184 25.49 2.02 0.29
C ILE A 184 26.65 2.93 0.73
N GLU A 185 26.73 4.11 0.13
CA GLU A 185 27.74 5.14 0.38
C GLU A 185 27.08 6.49 0.72
N PRO A 186 27.76 7.39 1.45
CA PRO A 186 27.36 8.78 1.58
C PRO A 186 27.12 9.43 0.21
N HIS A 187 26.05 10.23 0.08
CA HIS A 187 25.68 10.91 -1.17
C HIS A 187 25.47 9.93 -2.36
N GLY A 188 25.28 8.64 -2.08
CA GLY A 188 25.17 7.58 -3.07
C GLY A 188 23.76 7.38 -3.61
N THR A 189 23.66 6.84 -4.82
CA THR A 189 22.39 6.57 -5.53
C THR A 189 22.01 5.08 -5.56
N SER A 190 22.87 4.22 -4.99
CA SER A 190 22.64 2.79 -4.81
C SER A 190 22.26 2.49 -3.37
N PHE A 191 21.28 1.61 -3.17
CA PHE A 191 20.67 1.39 -1.86
C PHE A 191 20.69 -0.08 -1.44
N MET A 192 20.81 -0.29 -0.14
CA MET A 192 20.63 -1.57 0.53
C MET A 192 19.43 -1.49 1.47
N HIS A 193 18.71 -2.60 1.59
CA HIS A 193 17.68 -2.74 2.62
C HIS A 193 18.33 -2.77 4.00
N LEU A 194 17.76 -2.06 4.96
CA LEU A 194 18.19 -2.16 6.36
C LEU A 194 17.49 -3.35 7.01
N GLU A 195 18.25 -4.41 7.29
CA GLU A 195 17.71 -5.62 7.93
C GLU A 195 17.11 -5.38 9.32
N SER A 196 17.50 -4.29 9.98
CA SER A 196 16.90 -3.82 11.24
C SER A 196 15.52 -3.19 11.05
N SER A 197 15.05 -3.03 9.81
CA SER A 197 13.72 -2.53 9.45
C SER A 197 12.83 -3.67 8.94
N TRP A 198 11.58 -3.36 8.61
CA TRP A 198 10.62 -4.34 8.10
C TRP A 198 11.12 -5.00 6.80
N LEU A 199 11.42 -6.30 6.83
CA LEU A 199 12.03 -7.05 5.73
C LEU A 199 11.03 -7.54 4.67
N GLY A 200 9.75 -7.64 4.99
CA GLY A 200 8.72 -8.24 4.11
C GLY A 200 8.94 -9.72 3.74
N LYS A 201 10.09 -10.31 4.11
CA LYS A 201 10.57 -11.66 3.77
C LYS A 201 10.81 -12.51 5.01
N GLU A 202 9.92 -12.42 5.97
CA GLU A 202 9.94 -13.26 7.16
C GLU A 202 9.79 -14.73 6.75
N THR A 203 10.92 -15.45 6.68
CA THR A 203 11.00 -16.91 6.47
C THR A 203 10.49 -17.67 7.68
N GLU A 204 10.62 -17.05 8.85
CA GLU A 204 9.84 -17.28 10.05
C GLU A 204 8.91 -16.09 10.22
N THR A 205 7.66 -16.22 9.75
CA THR A 205 6.60 -15.53 10.47
C THR A 205 6.60 -16.18 11.84
N VAL A 206 7.12 -15.49 12.85
CA VAL A 206 6.99 -15.96 14.23
C VAL A 206 5.50 -16.07 14.44
N SER A 207 5.06 -17.31 14.57
CA SER A 207 3.94 -17.64 15.42
C SER A 207 3.93 -16.70 16.59
N VAL A 208 2.99 -15.76 16.68
CA VAL A 208 2.80 -15.05 17.95
C VAL A 208 1.86 -15.84 18.83
N ASN A 209 2.00 -17.16 18.82
CA ASN A 209 1.75 -17.94 20.01
C ASN A 209 3.11 -18.14 20.67
N THR A 210 3.11 -18.07 21.99
CA THR A 210 4.06 -18.81 22.83
C THR A 210 4.45 -20.14 22.20
#